data_AF-A0A7C4GSK5-F1
#
_entry.id   AF-A0A7C4GSK5-F1
#
_cell.length_a   1.000
_cell.length_b   1.000
_cell.length_c   1.000
_cell.angle_alpha   90.00
_cell.angle_beta   90.00
_cell.angle_gamma   90.00
#
_symmetry.space_group_name_H-M   'P 1'
#
loop_
_entity.id
_entity.type
_entity.pdbx_description
1 polymer ?
#
loop_
_entity_poly.entity_id
_entity_poly.type
_entity_poly.pdbx_seq_one_letter_code
_entity_poly.pdbx_strand_id
1 'polypeptide(L)'
;MAERKAKEVSGYAELERQARIKRLADLMLGRAEAKRNPPQIYREELEKDVEAIIEQEAIALYRATTGKKKIPPEGVPQEYKNRALMEVLRRWQKTLKEVRETTEKVAPPPEAKYLAEAPPVCPKCGEVMKRLIGSLWQCPKCYMVVRTG
;
A
#
# COMPACT_ATOMS: atom_id res chain seq x y z
N MET A 1 -43.20 0.79 38.49
CA MET A 1 -42.43 0.77 37.22
C MET A 1 -40.95 1.16 37.37
N ALA A 2 -40.50 1.73 38.51
CA ALA A 2 -39.10 2.15 38.70
C ALA A 2 -38.11 0.98 38.96
N GLU A 3 -38.54 -0.08 39.65
CA GLU A 3 -37.66 -1.19 40.04
C GLU A 3 -37.20 -2.09 38.87
N ARG A 4 -37.99 -2.17 37.79
CA ARG A 4 -37.61 -2.95 36.59
C ARG A 4 -36.47 -2.27 35.80
N LYS A 5 -36.45 -0.93 35.75
CA LYS A 5 -35.38 -0.16 35.11
C LYS A 5 -34.05 -0.24 35.88
N ALA A 6 -34.09 -0.27 37.21
CA ALA A 6 -32.88 -0.39 38.03
C ALA A 6 -32.16 -1.75 37.87
N LYS A 7 -32.93 -2.85 37.71
CA LYS A 7 -32.37 -4.19 37.44
C LYS A 7 -31.76 -4.31 36.04
N GLU A 8 -32.33 -3.65 35.03
CA GLU A 8 -31.74 -3.61 33.68
C GLU A 8 -30.41 -2.84 33.66
N VAL A 9 -30.34 -1.69 34.34
CA VAL A 9 -29.10 -0.88 34.45
C VAL A 9 -27.99 -1.65 35.19
N SER A 10 -28.34 -2.49 36.17
CA SER A 10 -27.41 -3.40 36.85
C SER A 10 -26.83 -4.46 35.91
N GLY A 11 -27.65 -5.02 35.01
CA GLY A 11 -27.21 -6.03 34.04
C GLY A 11 -26.23 -5.46 33.00
N TYR A 12 -26.45 -4.24 32.52
CA TYR A 12 -25.52 -3.58 31.59
C TYR A 12 -24.17 -3.27 32.24
N ALA A 13 -24.17 -2.81 33.49
CA ALA A 13 -22.92 -2.55 34.23
C ALA A 13 -22.12 -3.84 34.48
N GLU A 14 -22.80 -4.95 34.76
CA GLU A 14 -22.16 -6.26 34.89
C GLU A 14 -21.58 -6.78 33.56
N LEU A 15 -22.29 -6.57 32.45
CA LEU A 15 -21.80 -6.93 31.11
C LEU A 15 -20.56 -6.11 30.72
N GLU A 16 -20.54 -4.81 31.00
CA GLU A 16 -19.35 -3.98 30.78
C GLU A 16 -18.18 -4.40 31.65
N ARG A 17 -18.43 -4.74 32.92
CA ARG A 17 -17.40 -5.26 33.83
C ARG A 17 -16.82 -6.57 33.33
N GLN A 18 -17.67 -7.50 32.88
CA GLN A 18 -17.23 -8.77 32.28
C GLN A 18 -16.43 -8.56 31.00
N ALA A 19 -16.86 -7.65 30.13
CA ALA A 19 -16.13 -7.30 28.91
C ALA A 19 -14.75 -6.69 29.22
N ARG A 20 -14.65 -5.85 30.26
CA ARG A 20 -13.39 -5.25 30.70
C ARG A 20 -12.43 -6.28 31.30
N ILE A 21 -12.94 -7.21 32.10
CA ILE A 21 -12.18 -8.33 32.65
C ILE A 21 -11.67 -9.25 31.53
N LYS A 22 -12.51 -9.54 30.52
CA LYS A 22 -12.11 -10.34 29.36
C LYS A 22 -10.97 -9.68 28.57
N ARG A 23 -11.06 -8.37 28.30
CA ARG A 23 -9.97 -7.61 27.64
C ARG A 23 -8.67 -7.61 28.46
N LEU A 24 -8.77 -7.45 29.78
CA LEU A 24 -7.62 -7.53 30.68
C LEU A 24 -6.99 -8.93 30.69
N ALA A 25 -7.81 -9.97 30.70
CA ALA A 25 -7.34 -11.36 30.60
C ALA A 25 -6.67 -11.64 29.24
N ASP A 26 -7.23 -11.15 28.14
CA ASP A 26 -6.65 -11.30 26.80
C ASP A 26 -5.30 -10.56 26.65
N LEU A 27 -5.14 -9.41 27.32
CA LEU A 27 -3.88 -8.67 27.42
C LEU A 27 -2.85 -9.41 28.30
N MET A 28 -3.25 -9.91 29.48
CA MET A 28 -2.35 -10.64 30.40
C MET A 28 -1.91 -12.00 29.85
N LEU A 29 -2.76 -12.67 29.06
CA LEU A 29 -2.42 -13.93 28.40
C LEU A 29 -1.58 -13.73 27.12
N GLY A 30 -1.18 -12.50 26.79
CA GLY A 30 -0.37 -12.20 25.61
C GLY A 30 -1.05 -12.55 24.27
N ARG A 31 -2.38 -12.70 24.26
CA ARG A 31 -3.15 -13.07 23.06
C ARG A 31 -3.53 -11.87 22.18
N ALA A 32 -3.42 -10.64 22.70
CA ALA A 32 -3.81 -9.42 21.97
C ALA A 32 -2.76 -8.91 20.98
N GLU A 33 -1.49 -9.27 21.15
CA GLU A 33 -0.48 -9.13 20.08
C GLU A 33 -0.27 -10.50 19.49
N ALA A 34 -1.24 -10.93 18.67
CA ALA A 34 -0.98 -11.95 17.68
C ALA A 34 0.33 -11.55 17.00
N LYS A 35 1.40 -12.34 17.20
CA LYS A 35 2.66 -12.23 16.49
C LYS A 35 2.29 -12.05 15.02
N ARG A 36 2.27 -10.80 14.54
CA ARG A 36 2.00 -10.52 13.14
C ARG A 36 3.21 -11.10 12.46
N ASN A 37 3.07 -12.33 11.96
CA ASN A 37 4.12 -12.94 11.18
C ASN A 37 4.51 -11.93 10.09
N PRO A 38 5.81 -11.77 9.83
CA PRO A 38 6.25 -10.85 8.79
C PRO A 38 5.51 -11.17 7.49
N PRO A 39 5.17 -10.15 6.68
CA PRO A 39 4.44 -10.34 5.44
C PRO A 39 5.15 -11.41 4.59
N GLN A 40 4.37 -12.31 4.00
CA GLN A 40 4.94 -13.31 3.10
C GLN A 40 5.31 -12.63 1.78
N ILE A 41 6.61 -12.42 1.56
CA ILE A 41 7.17 -11.79 0.37
C ILE A 41 7.64 -12.87 -0.61
N TYR A 42 7.03 -12.94 -1.78
CA TYR A 42 7.38 -13.86 -2.86
C TYR A 42 8.51 -13.26 -3.71
N ARG A 43 9.74 -13.22 -3.18
CA ARG A 43 10.89 -12.60 -3.87
C ARG A 43 11.15 -13.22 -5.25
N GLU A 44 11.04 -14.53 -5.35
CA GLU A 44 11.20 -15.29 -6.60
C GLU A 44 10.13 -14.98 -7.65
N GLU A 45 8.98 -14.44 -7.25
CA GLU A 45 7.93 -13.98 -8.16
C GLU A 45 8.18 -12.55 -8.65
N LEU A 46 8.89 -11.72 -7.89
CA LEU A 46 9.19 -10.34 -8.29
C LEU A 46 10.19 -10.25 -9.45
N GLU A 47 11.01 -11.29 -9.64
CA GLU A 47 12.02 -11.38 -10.71
C GLU A 47 11.49 -12.03 -11.99
N LYS A 48 10.27 -12.58 -11.95
CA LYS A 48 9.66 -13.31 -13.07
C LYS A 48 8.62 -12.45 -13.79
N ASP A 49 8.42 -12.72 -15.07
CA ASP A 49 7.30 -12.16 -15.82
C ASP A 49 5.97 -12.62 -15.23
N VAL A 50 5.02 -11.69 -15.14
CA VAL A 50 3.69 -11.93 -14.56
C VAL A 50 2.97 -13.07 -15.28
N GLU A 51 3.11 -13.15 -16.61
CA GLU A 51 2.52 -14.22 -17.42
C GLU A 51 3.10 -15.60 -17.07
N ALA A 52 4.42 -15.68 -16.85
CA ALA A 52 5.07 -16.92 -16.46
C ALA A 52 4.61 -17.42 -15.08
N ILE A 53 4.36 -16.50 -14.14
CA ILE A 53 3.84 -16.82 -12.81
C ILE A 53 2.42 -17.37 -12.91
N ILE A 54 1.56 -16.71 -13.70
CA ILE A 54 0.18 -17.17 -13.92
C ILE A 54 0.18 -18.53 -14.61
N GLU A 55 1.07 -18.76 -15.58
CA GLU A 55 1.14 -20.04 -16.28
C GLU A 55 1.62 -21.18 -15.36
N GLN A 56 2.61 -20.93 -14.51
CA GLN A 56 3.04 -21.90 -13.50
C GLN A 56 1.90 -22.27 -12.54
N GLU A 57 1.17 -21.26 -12.04
CA GLU A 57 0.04 -21.47 -11.15
C GLU A 57 -1.12 -22.19 -11.88
N ALA A 58 -1.37 -21.86 -13.15
CA ALA A 58 -2.39 -22.52 -13.96
C ALA A 58 -2.05 -24.00 -14.22
N ILE A 59 -0.78 -24.33 -14.47
CA ILE A 59 -0.31 -25.72 -14.58
C ILE A 59 -0.48 -26.46 -13.26
N ALA A 60 -0.13 -25.83 -12.14
CA ALA A 60 -0.28 -26.41 -10.80
C ALA A 60 -1.76 -26.71 -10.50
N LEU A 61 -2.64 -25.74 -10.75
CA LEU A 61 -4.09 -25.89 -10.59
C LEU A 61 -4.65 -27.00 -11.49
N TYR A 62 -4.26 -27.02 -12.77
CA TYR A 62 -4.69 -28.07 -13.70
C TYR A 62 -4.28 -29.46 -13.23
N ARG A 63 -3.04 -29.63 -12.77
CA ARG A 63 -2.54 -30.90 -12.22
C ARG A 63 -3.27 -31.30 -10.96
N ALA A 64 -3.55 -30.35 -10.07
CA ALA A 64 -4.26 -30.59 -8.82
C ALA A 64 -5.71 -31.01 -9.04
N THR A 65 -6.42 -30.38 -9.98
CA THR A 65 -7.84 -30.67 -10.23
C THR A 65 -8.06 -31.92 -11.09
N THR A 66 -7.23 -32.12 -12.11
CA THR A 66 -7.43 -33.22 -13.07
C THR A 66 -6.62 -34.47 -12.71
N GLY A 67 -5.64 -34.37 -11.81
CA GLY A 67 -4.69 -35.43 -11.49
C GLY A 67 -3.74 -35.78 -12.65
N LYS A 68 -3.83 -35.10 -13.79
CA LYS A 68 -3.04 -35.39 -14.98
C LYS A 68 -1.71 -34.65 -14.92
N LYS A 69 -0.60 -35.38 -15.04
CA LYS A 69 0.75 -34.79 -15.11
C LYS A 69 1.06 -34.15 -16.47
N LYS A 70 0.41 -34.63 -17.54
CA LYS A 70 0.58 -34.12 -18.91
C LYS A 70 -0.40 -32.98 -19.19
N ILE A 71 0.13 -31.88 -19.69
CA ILE A 71 -0.64 -30.73 -20.17
C ILE A 71 -1.14 -31.07 -21.59
N PRO A 72 -2.36 -30.64 -21.98
CA PRO A 72 -2.83 -30.77 -23.34
C PRO A 72 -1.85 -30.12 -24.34
N PRO A 73 -1.77 -30.62 -25.59
CA PRO A 73 -0.90 -30.02 -26.62
C PRO A 73 -1.30 -28.58 -26.99
N GLU A 74 -2.56 -28.21 -26.77
CA GLU A 74 -3.08 -26.84 -26.94
C GLU A 74 -2.73 -25.91 -25.76
N GLY A 75 -2.06 -26.44 -24.72
CA GLY A 75 -1.72 -25.74 -23.49
C GLY A 75 -2.76 -25.92 -22.38
N VAL A 76 -2.58 -25.18 -21.28
CA VAL A 76 -3.51 -25.19 -20.16
C VAL A 76 -4.82 -24.49 -20.57
N PRO A 77 -6.00 -25.09 -20.32
CA PRO A 77 -7.27 -24.46 -20.67
C PRO A 77 -7.44 -23.08 -20.02
N GLN A 78 -8.07 -22.16 -20.75
CA GLN A 78 -8.18 -20.75 -20.33
C GLN A 78 -8.86 -20.58 -18.96
N GLU A 79 -9.78 -21.47 -18.60
CA GLU A 79 -10.45 -21.45 -17.29
C GLU A 79 -9.46 -21.56 -16.13
N TYR A 80 -8.42 -22.40 -16.27
CA TYR A 80 -7.39 -22.55 -15.24
C TYR A 80 -6.43 -21.37 -15.21
N LYS A 81 -6.13 -20.76 -16.37
CA LYS A 81 -5.35 -19.52 -16.45
C LYS A 81 -6.08 -18.36 -15.75
N ASN A 82 -7.39 -18.25 -15.96
CA ASN A 82 -8.21 -17.22 -15.30
C ASN A 82 -8.29 -17.44 -13.78
N ARG A 83 -8.42 -18.69 -13.32
CA ARG A 83 -8.39 -19.01 -11.89
C ARG A 83 -7.03 -18.71 -11.26
N ALA A 84 -5.95 -19.11 -11.93
CA ALA A 84 -4.59 -18.81 -11.53
C ALA A 84 -4.35 -17.30 -11.38
N LEU A 85 -4.76 -16.51 -12.38
CA LEU A 85 -4.68 -15.05 -12.32
C LEU A 85 -5.38 -14.49 -11.08
N MET A 86 -6.59 -14.95 -10.78
CA MET A 86 -7.35 -14.48 -9.62
C MET A 86 -6.69 -14.86 -8.29
N GLU A 87 -6.06 -16.03 -8.21
CA GLU A 87 -5.34 -16.46 -7.00
C GLU A 87 -4.04 -15.66 -6.81
N VAL A 88 -3.26 -15.47 -7.86
CA VAL A 88 -2.04 -14.64 -7.84
C VAL A 88 -2.38 -13.21 -7.42
N LEU A 89 -3.41 -12.61 -8.02
CA LEU A 89 -3.85 -11.25 -7.66
C LEU A 89 -4.28 -11.15 -6.20
N ARG A 90 -5.05 -12.12 -5.69
CA ARG A 90 -5.47 -12.13 -4.27
C ARG A 90 -4.26 -12.26 -3.34
N ARG A 91 -3.31 -13.13 -3.67
CA ARG A 91 -2.07 -13.35 -2.91
C ARG A 91 -1.26 -12.06 -2.84
N TRP A 92 -1.04 -11.40 -3.97
CA TRP A 92 -0.30 -10.14 -4.03
C TRP A 92 -1.02 -8.98 -3.34
N GLN A 93 -2.34 -8.86 -3.49
CA GLN A 93 -3.13 -7.87 -2.75
C GLN A 93 -3.01 -8.04 -1.24
N LYS A 94 -3.03 -9.30 -0.77
CA LYS A 94 -2.82 -9.60 0.65
C LYS A 94 -1.42 -9.20 1.10
N THR A 95 -0.38 -9.60 0.37
CA THR A 95 1.00 -9.22 0.68
C THR A 95 1.18 -7.70 0.70
N LEU A 96 0.64 -6.96 -0.27
CA LEU A 96 0.72 -5.50 -0.30
C LEU A 96 0.03 -4.85 0.89
N LYS A 97 -1.12 -5.38 1.31
CA LYS A 97 -1.83 -4.89 2.50
C LYS A 97 -1.03 -5.15 3.78
N GLU A 98 -0.46 -6.34 3.92
CA GLU A 98 0.38 -6.70 5.07
C GLU A 98 1.65 -5.85 5.12
N VAL A 99 2.28 -5.61 3.96
CA VAL A 99 3.39 -4.67 3.84
C VAL A 99 2.95 -3.29 4.30
N ARG A 100 1.88 -2.72 3.73
CA ARG A 100 1.36 -1.39 4.12
C ARG A 100 1.05 -1.26 5.62
N GLU A 101 0.62 -2.34 6.27
CA GLU A 101 0.31 -2.36 7.71
C GLU A 101 1.56 -2.53 8.58
N THR A 102 2.67 -3.05 8.04
CA THR A 102 3.92 -3.32 8.75
C THR A 102 5.01 -2.30 8.47
N THR A 103 5.01 -1.65 7.29
CA THR A 103 5.82 -0.45 7.08
C THR A 103 5.26 0.64 7.97
N GLU A 104 6.10 1.21 8.84
CA GLU A 104 5.79 2.45 9.53
C GLU A 104 5.31 3.46 8.48
N LYS A 105 4.18 4.11 8.75
CA LYS A 105 3.72 5.25 7.93
C LYS A 105 4.76 6.34 8.10
N VAL A 106 5.82 6.29 7.30
CA VAL A 106 6.79 7.36 7.20
C VAL A 106 5.94 8.60 6.89
N ALA A 107 5.96 9.57 7.80
CA ALA A 107 5.35 10.85 7.54
C ALA A 107 5.80 11.28 6.14
N PRO A 108 4.88 11.71 5.25
CA PRO A 108 5.31 12.20 3.95
C PRO A 108 6.49 13.14 4.20
N PRO A 109 7.61 12.99 3.45
CA PRO A 109 8.75 13.89 3.63
C PRO A 109 8.17 15.30 3.68
N PRO A 110 8.56 16.12 4.69
CA PRO A 110 7.95 17.43 4.89
C PRO A 110 7.92 18.07 3.52
N GLU A 111 6.71 18.44 3.05
CA GLU A 111 6.50 19.00 1.72
C GLU A 111 7.68 19.88 1.43
N ALA A 112 8.49 19.50 0.44
CA ALA A 112 9.66 20.27 0.08
C ALA A 112 9.11 21.64 -0.24
N LYS A 113 9.16 22.56 0.75
CA LYS A 113 8.77 23.95 0.59
C LYS A 113 9.58 24.35 -0.61
N TYR A 114 8.87 24.51 -1.72
CA TYR A 114 9.42 24.74 -3.05
C TYR A 114 10.71 25.50 -2.87
N LEU A 115 11.83 24.84 -3.20
CA LEU A 115 13.11 25.52 -3.39
C LEU A 115 12.74 26.79 -4.13
N ALA A 116 12.81 27.93 -3.46
CA ALA A 116 12.40 29.21 -4.02
C ALA A 116 13.06 29.25 -5.40
N GLU A 117 12.25 29.22 -6.46
CA GLU A 117 12.71 29.05 -7.84
C GLU A 117 13.97 29.87 -8.01
N ALA A 118 15.12 29.19 -8.07
CA ALA A 118 16.39 29.88 -8.08
C ALA A 118 16.34 30.85 -9.26
N PRO A 119 16.66 32.14 -9.06
CA PRO A 119 16.51 33.15 -10.09
C PRO A 119 17.26 32.68 -11.35
N PRO A 120 16.60 32.65 -12.53
CA PRO A 120 17.20 32.14 -13.74
C PRO A 120 18.44 32.98 -14.07
N VAL A 121 19.46 32.30 -14.59
CA VAL A 121 20.67 32.95 -15.08
C VAL A 121 20.46 33.33 -16.54
N CYS A 122 20.84 34.55 -16.92
CA CYS A 122 20.66 35.01 -18.27
C CYS A 122 21.58 34.24 -19.25
N PRO A 123 21.03 33.69 -20.34
CA PRO A 123 21.81 32.91 -21.31
C PRO A 123 22.81 33.77 -22.12
N LYS A 124 22.65 35.09 -22.14
CA LYS A 124 23.58 36.01 -22.83
C LYS A 124 24.68 36.54 -21.93
N CYS A 125 24.32 36.97 -20.72
CA CYS A 125 25.20 37.75 -19.84
C CYS A 125 25.78 36.88 -18.69
N GLY A 126 25.23 35.69 -18.44
CA GLY A 126 25.63 34.83 -17.32
C GLY A 126 25.26 35.38 -15.94
N GLU A 127 24.58 36.53 -15.87
CA GLU A 127 24.15 37.11 -14.61
C GLU A 127 22.80 36.58 -14.15
N VAL A 128 22.64 36.54 -12.83
CA VAL A 128 21.37 36.24 -12.17
C VAL A 128 20.34 37.32 -12.54
N MET A 129 19.21 36.88 -13.11
CA MET A 129 18.16 37.79 -13.54
C MET A 129 17.36 38.30 -12.34
N LYS A 130 16.86 39.53 -12.44
CA LYS A 130 16.02 40.16 -11.41
C LYS A 130 14.55 39.89 -11.71
N ARG A 131 13.75 39.55 -10.69
CA ARG A 131 12.31 39.34 -10.85
C ARG A 131 11.65 40.70 -11.09
N LEU A 132 10.86 40.80 -12.15
CA LEU A 132 10.01 41.97 -12.40
C LEU A 132 8.67 41.76 -11.69
N ILE A 133 7.82 40.89 -12.22
CA ILE A 133 6.48 40.60 -11.71
C ILE A 133 6.14 39.13 -11.99
N GLY A 134 5.60 38.42 -11.00
CA GLY A 134 5.19 37.02 -11.14
C GLY A 134 6.33 36.14 -11.67
N SER A 135 6.11 35.47 -12.80
CA SER A 135 7.08 34.61 -13.47
C SER A 135 8.06 35.34 -14.41
N LEU A 136 8.02 36.68 -14.50
CA LEU A 136 8.89 37.46 -15.39
C LEU A 136 10.20 37.87 -14.71
N TRP A 137 11.31 37.64 -15.41
CA TRP A 137 12.68 37.91 -14.98
C TRP A 137 13.43 38.74 -16.03
N GLN A 138 14.28 39.67 -15.62
CA GLN A 138 15.06 40.54 -16.52
C GLN A 138 16.57 40.53 -16.18
N CYS A 139 17.46 40.36 -17.17
CA CYS A 139 18.92 40.56 -16.95
C CYS A 139 19.16 42.06 -16.73
N PRO A 140 19.85 42.46 -15.65
CA PRO A 140 20.13 43.87 -15.39
C PRO A 140 21.15 44.47 -16.38
N LYS A 141 22.00 43.66 -17.01
CA LYS A 141 22.98 44.11 -18.02
C LYS A 141 22.44 44.23 -19.43
N CYS A 142 21.73 43.21 -19.92
CA CYS A 142 21.29 43.16 -21.32
C CYS A 142 19.78 43.36 -21.50
N TYR A 143 19.06 43.62 -20.40
CA TYR A 143 17.61 43.88 -20.37
C TYR A 143 16.71 42.81 -20.98
N MET A 144 17.27 41.65 -21.32
CA MET A 144 16.54 40.48 -21.81
C MET A 144 15.55 39.99 -20.75
N VAL A 145 14.32 39.69 -21.16
CA VAL A 145 13.25 39.22 -20.29
C VAL A 145 12.98 37.74 -20.55
N VAL A 146 12.88 36.94 -19.49
CA VAL A 146 12.58 35.49 -19.52
C VAL A 146 11.40 35.22 -18.59
N ARG A 147 10.50 34.33 -19.00
CA ARG A 147 9.35 33.90 -18.19
C ARG A 147 9.57 32.45 -17.74
N THR A 148 9.59 32.20 -16.43
CA THR A 148 9.71 30.84 -15.87
C THR A 148 8.31 30.37 -15.44
N GLY A 149 7.79 29.35 -16.12
CA GLY A 149 6.44 28.80 -15.87
C GLY A 149 6.37 27.89 -14.66
#